data_AF-A0AA37SDG1-F1
#
_entry.id   AF-A0AA37SDG1-F1
#
_cell.length_a   1.000
_cell.length_b   1.000
_cell.length_c   1.000
_cell.angle_alpha   90.00
_cell.angle_beta   90.00
_cell.angle_gamma   90.00
#
_symmetry.space_group_name_H-M   'P 1'
#
loop_
_entity.id
_entity.type
_entity.pdbx_description
1 polymer ?
#
loop_
_entity_poly.entity_id
_entity_poly.type
_entity_poly.pdbx_seq_one_letter_code
_entity_poly.pdbx_strand_id
1 'polypeptide(L)'
;MKSQALLDEKALLACMAYVDLNAVRAKMARVPEHSDHTSVKKHYLKAVKTEDSNSPKEQVRSLLPFTGYPNNEPKKGLPVLLTDYLALVDWTECFLRLAVLSFFDFQSSSRKAVFVTGAEGLILVLQRYRLFHKIGLLVRDPMKTSA
;
A
#
# COMPACT_ATOMS: atom_id res chain seq x y z
N MET A 1 -0.98 -10.03 23.68
CA MET A 1 -0.96 -9.63 22.26
C MET A 1 0.28 -10.24 21.63
N LYS A 2 0.14 -10.96 20.51
CA LYS A 2 1.29 -11.43 19.71
C LYS A 2 1.63 -10.30 18.74
N SER A 3 2.82 -9.73 18.86
CA SER A 3 3.33 -8.74 17.91
C SER A 3 4.00 -9.48 16.76
N GLN A 4 3.56 -9.23 15.53
CA GLN A 4 4.20 -9.77 14.33
C GLN A 4 5.22 -8.75 13.84
N ALA A 5 6.50 -9.13 13.75
CA ALA A 5 7.50 -8.28 13.15
C ALA A 5 7.29 -8.22 11.63
N LEU A 6 7.10 -7.02 11.08
CA LEU A 6 7.11 -6.79 9.64
C LEU A 6 8.58 -6.70 9.22
N LEU A 7 9.12 -7.82 8.75
CA LEU A 7 10.55 -7.99 8.45
C LEU A 7 10.95 -7.52 7.04
N ASP A 8 10.00 -7.09 6.21
CA ASP A 8 10.27 -6.54 4.88
C ASP A 8 9.46 -5.26 4.60
N GLU A 9 10.01 -4.39 3.75
CA GLU A 9 9.34 -3.15 3.31
C GLU A 9 8.02 -3.46 2.60
N LYS A 10 7.92 -4.62 1.95
CA LYS A 10 6.71 -5.08 1.26
C LYS A 10 5.57 -5.38 2.23
N ALA A 11 5.83 -6.07 3.35
CA ALA A 11 4.80 -6.30 4.36
C ALA A 11 4.44 -5.02 5.08
N LEU A 12 5.39 -4.10 5.32
CA LEU A 12 5.08 -2.79 5.86
C LEU A 12 4.08 -2.04 4.95
N LEU A 13 4.39 -1.93 3.66
CA LEU A 13 3.54 -1.23 2.69
C LEU A 13 2.18 -1.91 2.51
N ALA A 14 2.15 -3.24 2.49
CA ALA A 14 0.90 -3.98 2.44
C ALA A 14 0.06 -3.76 3.70
N CYS A 15 0.67 -3.74 4.89
CA CYS A 15 -0.04 -3.42 6.14
C CYS A 15 -0.59 -2.00 6.13
N MET A 16 0.19 -1.02 5.68
CA MET A 16 -0.27 0.36 5.53
C MET A 16 -1.45 0.46 4.56
N ALA A 17 -1.32 -0.11 3.36
CA ALA A 17 -2.38 -0.11 2.36
C ALA A 17 -3.63 -0.84 2.85
N TYR A 18 -3.48 -1.95 3.57
CA TYR A 18 -4.60 -2.69 4.17
C TYR A 18 -5.38 -1.79 5.15
N VAL A 19 -4.68 -1.08 6.03
CA VAL A 19 -5.30 -0.16 6.99
C VAL A 19 -5.97 1.01 6.28
N ASP A 20 -5.29 1.60 5.30
CA ASP A 20 -5.80 2.75 4.56
C ASP A 20 -7.02 2.41 3.68
N LEU A 21 -7.17 1.15 3.28
CA LEU A 21 -8.32 0.64 2.53
C LEU A 21 -9.44 0.06 3.41
N ASN A 22 -9.32 0.11 4.74
CA ASN A 22 -10.34 -0.44 5.63
C ASN A 22 -11.73 0.19 5.42
N ALA A 23 -11.81 1.51 5.24
CA ALA A 23 -13.09 2.19 5.01
C ALA A 23 -13.76 1.74 3.70
N VAL A 24 -12.97 1.49 2.65
CA VAL A 24 -13.46 0.95 1.37
C VAL A 24 -13.94 -0.48 1.54
N ARG A 25 -13.16 -1.33 2.24
CA ARG A 25 -13.52 -2.73 2.53
C ARG A 25 -14.78 -2.86 3.38
N ALA A 26 -14.95 -1.97 4.35
CA ALA A 26 -16.16 -1.90 5.19
C ALA A 26 -17.36 -1.26 4.48
N LYS A 27 -17.22 -0.85 3.20
CA LYS A 27 -18.24 -0.13 2.42
C LYS A 27 -18.67 1.21 3.05
N MET A 28 -17.81 1.78 3.90
CA MET A 28 -18.02 3.09 4.54
C MET A 28 -17.57 4.25 3.64
N ALA A 29 -16.68 3.98 2.68
CA ALA A 29 -16.24 4.93 1.67
C ALA A 29 -16.19 4.25 0.29
N ARG A 30 -16.53 4.99 -0.77
CA ARG A 30 -16.45 4.46 -2.14
C ARG A 30 -15.03 4.41 -2.69
N VAL A 31 -14.18 5.33 -2.23
CA VAL A 31 -12.77 5.49 -2.60
C VAL A 31 -11.97 5.97 -1.37
N PRO A 32 -10.66 5.66 -1.26
CA PRO A 32 -9.85 5.92 -0.07
C PRO A 32 -9.74 7.41 0.30
N GLU A 33 -9.82 8.32 -0.66
CA GLU A 33 -9.74 9.77 -0.45
C GLU A 33 -10.97 10.33 0.28
N HIS A 34 -12.08 9.59 0.27
CA HIS A 34 -13.32 9.94 0.98
C HIS A 34 -13.40 9.30 2.37
N SER A 35 -12.41 8.52 2.78
CA SER A 35 -12.34 7.94 4.12
C SER A 35 -12.04 9.00 5.17
N ASP A 36 -12.92 9.21 6.14
CA ASP A 36 -12.68 10.14 7.26
C ASP A 36 -11.71 9.59 8.32
N HIS A 37 -11.33 8.32 8.22
CA HIS A 37 -10.64 7.60 9.30
C HIS A 37 -9.26 7.07 8.93
N THR A 38 -8.73 7.34 7.73
CA THR A 38 -7.45 6.77 7.28
C THR A 38 -6.43 7.83 6.86
N SER A 39 -5.15 7.47 6.96
CA SER A 39 -4.01 8.35 6.66
C SER A 39 -3.93 8.71 5.17
N VAL A 40 -4.33 7.79 4.28
CA VAL A 40 -4.29 7.99 2.82
C VAL A 40 -5.01 9.28 2.37
N LYS A 41 -6.17 9.62 2.96
CA LYS A 41 -6.87 10.87 2.64
C LYS A 41 -5.99 12.10 2.87
N LYS A 42 -5.28 12.16 4.00
CA LYS A 42 -4.39 13.28 4.33
C LYS A 42 -3.22 13.36 3.37
N HIS A 43 -2.64 12.21 3.02
CA HIS A 43 -1.55 12.13 2.05
C HIS A 43 -1.99 12.60 0.66
N TYR A 44 -3.12 12.10 0.15
CA TYR A 44 -3.67 12.49 -1.15
C TYR A 44 -3.96 13.99 -1.21
N LEU A 45 -4.72 14.52 -0.25
CA LEU A 45 -5.09 15.94 -0.21
C LEU A 45 -3.89 16.88 -0.10
N LYS A 46 -2.79 16.41 0.52
CA LYS A 46 -1.55 17.17 0.57
C LYS A 46 -0.79 17.08 -0.75
N ALA A 47 -0.64 15.88 -1.31
CA ALA A 47 0.07 15.64 -2.57
C ALA A 47 -0.49 16.44 -3.75
N VAL A 48 -1.82 16.58 -3.85
CA VAL A 48 -2.47 17.37 -4.91
C VAL A 48 -2.29 18.90 -4.76
N LYS A 49 -1.79 19.38 -3.61
CA LYS A 49 -1.60 20.81 -3.30
C LYS A 49 -0.13 21.22 -3.27
N THR A 50 0.78 20.30 -3.54
CA THR A 50 2.24 20.50 -3.45
C THR A 50 2.85 20.41 -4.83
N GLU A 51 3.94 21.13 -5.06
CA GLU A 51 4.69 21.03 -6.32
C GLU A 51 5.50 19.73 -6.36
N ASP A 52 6.07 19.35 -5.21
CA ASP A 52 6.78 18.08 -5.05
C ASP A 52 6.21 17.28 -3.87
N SER A 53 5.29 16.36 -4.18
CA SER A 53 4.70 15.46 -3.17
C SER A 53 5.71 14.51 -2.53
N ASN A 54 6.85 14.24 -3.18
CA ASN A 54 7.89 13.35 -2.68
C ASN A 54 8.87 14.06 -1.75
N SER A 55 8.89 15.41 -1.74
CA SER A 55 9.64 16.20 -0.76
C SER A 55 9.07 16.01 0.65
N PRO A 56 9.84 15.49 1.63
CA PRO A 56 9.35 15.30 3.01
C PRO A 56 8.87 16.61 3.67
N LYS A 57 9.40 17.76 3.25
CA LYS A 57 9.01 19.09 3.76
C LYS A 57 7.62 19.51 3.33
N GLU A 58 7.17 18.98 2.19
CA GLU A 58 5.87 19.26 1.58
C GLU A 58 4.82 18.22 1.99
N GLN A 59 5.18 17.17 2.73
CA GLN A 59 4.22 16.16 3.20
C GLN A 59 3.48 16.58 4.49
N VAL A 60 2.56 15.71 4.93
CA VAL A 60 1.74 15.94 6.13
C VAL A 60 2.60 15.87 7.39
N ARG A 61 2.78 17.01 8.09
CA ARG A 61 3.66 17.13 9.26
C ARG A 61 3.29 16.23 10.45
N SER A 62 2.02 15.83 10.57
CA SER A 62 1.54 14.97 11.67
C SER A 62 1.74 13.47 11.40
N LEU A 63 2.26 13.09 10.24
CA LEU A 63 2.47 11.70 9.82
C LEU A 63 3.96 11.45 9.56
N LEU A 64 4.38 10.19 9.66
CA LEU A 64 5.75 9.81 9.31
C LEU A 64 5.97 10.08 7.80
N PRO A 65 7.00 10.84 7.41
CA PRO A 65 7.17 11.21 6.01
C PRO A 65 7.72 10.03 5.18
N PHE A 66 7.34 10.01 3.92
CA PHE A 66 7.94 9.21 2.85
C PHE A 66 9.23 9.88 2.41
N THR A 67 10.37 9.24 2.65
CA THR A 67 11.71 9.79 2.40
C THR A 67 12.34 9.32 1.09
N GLY A 68 11.58 8.55 0.31
CA GLY A 68 12.08 7.88 -0.88
C GLY A 68 12.99 6.70 -0.56
N TYR A 69 13.50 6.06 -1.60
CA TYR A 69 14.31 4.87 -1.48
C TYR A 69 15.64 5.12 -0.74
N PRO A 70 16.18 4.10 -0.04
CA PRO A 70 17.45 4.21 0.65
C PRO A 70 18.55 4.66 -0.31
N ASN A 71 19.30 5.67 0.11
CA ASN A 71 20.58 6.06 -0.49
C ASN A 71 21.68 5.91 0.58
N ASN A 72 22.89 6.39 0.30
CA ASN A 72 24.00 6.33 1.26
C ASN A 72 23.78 7.19 2.52
N GLU A 73 22.64 7.86 2.65
CA GLU A 73 22.31 8.71 3.78
C GLU A 73 21.15 8.08 4.59
N PRO A 74 21.32 7.88 5.91
CA PRO A 74 20.23 7.42 6.75
C PRO A 74 19.17 8.52 6.85
N LYS A 75 18.01 8.29 6.23
CA LYS A 75 16.85 9.18 6.32
C LYS A 75 15.87 8.66 7.36
N LYS A 76 15.36 9.56 8.21
CA LYS A 76 14.31 9.24 9.17
C LYS A 76 12.94 9.33 8.49
N GLY A 77 12.40 8.20 8.04
CA GLY A 77 11.09 8.12 7.41
C GLY A 77 10.82 6.76 6.75
N LEU A 78 9.73 6.69 5.99
CA LEU A 78 9.38 5.50 5.20
C LEU A 78 10.28 5.43 3.95
N PRO A 79 10.97 4.30 3.69
CA PRO A 79 11.95 4.16 2.60
C PRO A 79 11.30 3.93 1.23
N VAL A 80 10.28 4.73 0.89
CA VAL A 80 9.50 4.64 -0.35
C VAL A 80 9.02 6.04 -0.73
N LEU A 81 8.77 6.29 -2.01
CA LEU A 81 8.18 7.55 -2.48
C LEU A 81 6.68 7.60 -2.12
N LEU A 82 6.17 8.80 -1.81
CA LEU A 82 4.74 8.96 -1.54
C LEU A 82 3.92 8.62 -2.79
N THR A 83 4.40 9.01 -3.98
CA THR A 83 3.74 8.70 -5.25
C THR A 83 3.60 7.20 -5.49
N ASP A 84 4.61 6.41 -5.15
CA ASP A 84 4.58 4.95 -5.34
C ASP A 84 3.64 4.27 -4.35
N TYR A 85 3.57 4.80 -3.12
CA TYR A 85 2.60 4.35 -2.13
C TYR A 85 1.16 4.66 -2.54
N LEU A 86 0.87 5.88 -3.00
CA LEU A 86 -0.47 6.24 -3.48
C LEU A 86 -0.87 5.39 -4.68
N ALA A 87 0.05 5.18 -5.64
CA ALA A 87 -0.17 4.26 -6.75
C ALA A 87 -0.49 2.84 -6.24
N LEU A 88 0.28 2.31 -5.28
CA LEU A 88 0.00 0.99 -4.69
C LEU A 88 -1.42 0.91 -4.11
N VAL A 89 -1.87 1.94 -3.39
CA VAL A 89 -3.22 1.99 -2.82
C VAL A 89 -4.27 2.01 -3.92
N ASP A 90 -4.11 2.85 -4.95
CA ASP A 90 -5.04 2.95 -6.08
C ASP A 90 -5.15 1.63 -6.84
N TRP A 91 -4.03 0.98 -7.13
CA TRP A 91 -4.00 -0.34 -7.78
C TRP A 91 -4.70 -1.40 -6.93
N THR A 92 -4.45 -1.38 -5.62
CA THR A 92 -5.05 -2.34 -4.68
C THR A 92 -6.56 -2.13 -4.56
N GLU A 93 -7.00 -0.88 -4.47
CA GLU A 93 -8.42 -0.53 -4.43
C GLU A 93 -9.13 -0.94 -5.73
N CYS A 94 -8.52 -0.69 -6.88
CA CYS A 94 -9.02 -1.15 -8.18
C CYS A 94 -9.19 -2.68 -8.18
N PHE A 95 -8.19 -3.40 -7.68
CA PHE A 95 -8.28 -4.86 -7.55
C PHE A 95 -9.41 -5.28 -6.60
N LEU A 96 -9.58 -4.63 -5.44
CA LEU A 96 -10.69 -4.93 -4.52
C LEU A 96 -12.05 -4.66 -5.18
N ARG A 97 -12.20 -3.59 -5.96
CA ARG A 97 -13.44 -3.27 -6.69
C ARG A 97 -13.73 -4.30 -7.80
N LEU A 98 -12.72 -4.69 -8.58
CA LEU A 98 -12.85 -5.71 -9.63
C LEU A 98 -13.05 -7.13 -9.07
N ALA A 99 -12.41 -7.44 -7.94
CA ALA A 99 -12.59 -8.70 -7.24
C ALA A 99 -14.01 -8.81 -6.65
N VAL A 100 -14.61 -7.71 -6.20
CA VAL A 100 -16.03 -7.67 -5.79
C VAL A 100 -16.98 -7.90 -6.98
N LEU A 101 -16.61 -7.46 -8.19
CA LEU A 101 -17.39 -7.76 -9.42
C LEU A 101 -17.28 -9.23 -9.84
N SER A 102 -16.11 -9.85 -9.70
CA SER A 102 -15.91 -11.29 -9.96
C SER A 102 -16.34 -12.17 -8.78
N PHE A 103 -16.62 -11.60 -7.61
CA PHE A 103 -17.15 -12.30 -6.43
C PHE A 103 -18.62 -12.73 -6.62
N PHE A 104 -19.42 -11.95 -7.36
CA PHE A 104 -20.82 -12.31 -7.64
C PHE A 104 -20.96 -13.40 -8.71
N ASP A 105 -20.06 -13.47 -9.70
CA ASP A 105 -20.08 -14.53 -10.72
C ASP A 105 -19.43 -15.85 -10.27
N PHE A 106 -18.64 -15.83 -9.19
CA PHE A 106 -17.79 -16.96 -8.79
C PHE A 106 -18.41 -17.90 -7.75
N GLN A 107 -19.56 -17.56 -7.14
CA GLN A 107 -20.30 -18.52 -6.32
C GLN A 107 -20.78 -19.77 -7.11
N SER A 108 -20.70 -19.76 -8.45
CA SER A 108 -21.15 -20.87 -9.29
C SER A 108 -20.10 -21.98 -9.56
N SER A 109 -18.81 -21.81 -9.25
CA SER A 109 -17.84 -22.86 -9.63
C SER A 109 -16.58 -22.97 -8.76
N SER A 110 -16.63 -23.92 -7.81
CA SER A 110 -15.58 -24.78 -7.22
C SER A 110 -14.08 -24.44 -7.32
N ARG A 111 -13.64 -23.17 -7.30
CA ARG A 111 -12.23 -22.82 -7.01
C ARG A 111 -12.16 -22.00 -5.71
N LYS A 112 -11.11 -22.21 -4.92
CA LYS A 112 -10.92 -21.53 -3.63
C LYS A 112 -10.84 -20.01 -3.85
N ALA A 113 -11.83 -19.27 -3.38
CA ALA A 113 -11.76 -17.82 -3.29
C ALA A 113 -10.61 -17.43 -2.35
N VAL A 114 -9.68 -16.60 -2.81
CA VAL A 114 -8.65 -16.02 -1.94
C VAL A 114 -9.30 -14.84 -1.23
N PHE A 115 -9.83 -15.10 -0.03
CA PHE A 115 -10.34 -14.03 0.82
C PHE A 115 -9.17 -13.21 1.36
N VAL A 116 -9.14 -11.90 1.07
CA VAL A 116 -8.20 -10.97 1.70
C VAL A 116 -8.76 -10.58 3.07
N THR A 117 -8.64 -11.49 4.04
CA THR A 117 -9.12 -11.29 5.42
C THR A 117 -8.14 -10.51 6.30
N GLY A 118 -6.90 -10.33 5.84
CA GLY A 118 -5.83 -9.67 6.59
C GLY A 118 -4.71 -9.14 5.69
N ALA A 119 -3.76 -8.42 6.29
CA ALA A 119 -2.61 -7.87 5.58
C ALA A 119 -1.76 -8.94 4.89
N GLU A 120 -1.65 -10.14 5.48
CA GLU A 120 -0.99 -11.30 4.85
C GLU A 120 -1.66 -11.74 3.55
N GLY A 121 -3.00 -11.79 3.54
CA GLY A 121 -3.77 -12.06 2.33
C GLY A 121 -3.55 -10.99 1.27
N LEU A 122 -3.38 -9.73 1.68
CA LEU A 122 -3.08 -8.63 0.76
C LEU A 122 -1.65 -8.76 0.18
N ILE A 123 -0.66 -9.10 1.00
CA ILE A 123 0.72 -9.38 0.54
C ILE A 123 0.72 -10.46 -0.55
N LEU A 124 -0.01 -11.56 -0.33
CA LEU A 124 -0.11 -12.65 -1.31
C LEU A 124 -0.75 -12.21 -2.62
N VAL A 125 -1.79 -11.37 -2.56
CA VAL A 125 -2.40 -10.76 -3.76
C VAL A 125 -1.39 -9.87 -4.47
N LEU A 126 -0.75 -8.95 -3.77
CA LEU A 126 0.23 -8.02 -4.35
C LEU A 126 1.42 -8.77 -5.00
N GLN A 127 1.89 -9.85 -4.38
CA GLN A 127 2.93 -10.73 -4.93
C GLN A 127 2.45 -11.51 -6.16
N ARG A 128 1.26 -12.13 -6.10
CA ARG A 128 0.67 -12.91 -7.21
C ARG A 128 0.47 -12.08 -8.47
N TYR A 129 0.01 -10.84 -8.31
CA TYR A 129 -0.21 -9.92 -9.43
C TYR A 129 1.03 -9.09 -9.79
N ARG A 130 2.18 -9.39 -9.17
CA ARG A 130 3.45 -8.67 -9.37
C ARG A 130 3.29 -7.15 -9.25
N LEU A 131 2.37 -6.68 -8.41
CA LEU A 131 2.07 -5.26 -8.27
C LEU A 131 3.28 -4.51 -7.70
N PHE A 132 4.03 -5.13 -6.77
CA PHE A 132 5.32 -4.60 -6.30
C PHE A 132 6.36 -4.41 -7.42
N HIS A 133 6.35 -5.25 -8.47
CA HIS A 133 7.24 -5.05 -9.63
C HIS A 133 6.77 -3.92 -10.55
N LYS A 134 5.44 -3.74 -10.70
CA LYS A 134 4.87 -2.68 -11.56
C LYS A 134 5.12 -1.27 -11.03
N ILE A 135 5.21 -1.12 -9.71
CA ILE A 135 5.43 0.18 -9.03
C ILE A 135 6.91 0.46 -8.74
N GLY A 136 7.85 -0.27 -9.35
CA GLY A 136 9.28 -0.04 -9.12
C GLY A 136 9.78 -0.38 -7.71
N LEU A 137 8.94 -0.97 -6.84
CA LEU A 137 9.30 -1.55 -5.54
C LEU A 137 10.07 -2.89 -5.73
N LEU A 138 11.11 -2.81 -6.55
CA LEU A 138 12.27 -3.67 -6.45
C LEU A 138 13.01 -3.25 -5.17
N VAL A 139 12.56 -3.79 -4.05
CA VAL A 139 13.45 -4.03 -2.91
C VAL A 139 14.66 -4.75 -3.52
N ARG A 140 15.81 -4.08 -3.57
CA ARG A 140 17.07 -4.77 -3.85
C ARG A 140 17.13 -5.91 -2.84
N ASP A 141 17.27 -7.15 -3.33
CA ASP A 141 17.53 -8.29 -2.45
C ASP A 141 18.65 -7.88 -1.49
N PRO A 142 18.44 -7.88 -0.16
CA PRO A 142 19.51 -7.60 0.80
C PRO A 142 20.64 -8.65 0.74
N MET A 143 20.52 -9.66 -0.13
CA MET A 143 21.49 -10.73 -0.37
C MET A 143 22.23 -10.60 -1.72
N LYS A 144 22.12 -9.46 -2.44
CA LYS A 144 22.98 -9.18 -3.62
C LYS A 144 23.86 -7.95 -3.41
N THR A 145 24.67 -8.02 -2.36
CA THR A 145 25.99 -7.36 -2.32
C THR A 145 26.98 -8.38 -1.78
N SER A 146 27.65 -9.07 -2.70
CA SER A 146 29.06 -9.43 -2.65
C SER A 146 29.39 -10.19 -3.93
N ALA A 147 30.31 -9.62 -4.70
CA ALA A 147 31.17 -10.37 -5.62
C ALA A 147 32.16 -11.23 -4.82
#